data_AF-A0A1M6ULN2-F1
#
_entry.id   AF-A0A1M6ULN2-F1
#
_cell.length_a   1.000
_cell.length_b   1.000
_cell.length_c   1.000
_cell.angle_alpha   90.00
_cell.angle_beta   90.00
_cell.angle_gamma   90.00
#
_symmetry.space_group_name_H-M   'P 1'
#
loop_
_entity.id
_entity.type
_entity.pdbx_description
1 polymer ?
#
loop_
_entity_poly.entity_id
_entity_poly.type
_entity_poly.pdbx_seq_one_letter_code
_entity_poly.pdbx_strand_id
1 'polypeptide(L)'
;MKENNANARTGHDSYFRSVFKAPERAAELLKLAARHNESLAEFLKTVDLSTLTEISESFSDTESFGYADLAFTVKITDSEVSDHNKARDADLLVGILEEHKSSKDPNITAQLVKYWYHIMAKNQRNIPTVAIVFYNGRESWNLENKTMFPNYPKYYRNIGLPFRLELVDIG
;
A
#
# COMPACT_ATOMS: atom_id res chain seq x y z
N MET A 1 2.40 7.37 -36.51
CA MET A 1 3.39 7.55 -35.43
C MET A 1 2.79 7.03 -34.15
N LYS A 2 3.36 5.96 -33.58
CA LYS A 2 3.02 5.48 -32.23
C LYS A 2 4.04 6.14 -31.30
N GLU A 3 3.65 7.21 -30.63
CA GLU A 3 4.53 7.86 -29.66
C GLU A 3 4.69 7.00 -28.40
N ASN A 4 5.90 7.09 -27.86
CA ASN A 4 6.48 6.25 -26.82
C ASN A 4 5.75 6.34 -25.47
N ASN A 5 4.71 5.52 -25.28
CA ASN A 5 4.02 5.36 -24.00
C ASN A 5 4.90 4.78 -22.87
N ALA A 6 6.10 4.28 -23.20
CA ALA A 6 7.04 3.75 -22.22
C ALA A 6 7.77 4.87 -21.43
N ASN A 7 8.10 5.99 -22.09
CA ASN A 7 8.83 7.10 -21.44
C ASN A 7 7.95 7.96 -20.52
N ALA A 8 6.64 8.02 -20.78
CA ALA A 8 5.71 8.73 -19.89
C ALA A 8 5.49 7.97 -18.58
N ARG A 9 5.39 6.63 -18.63
CA ARG A 9 5.24 5.76 -17.45
C ARG A 9 6.45 5.86 -16.51
N THR A 10 7.67 5.77 -17.04
CA THR A 10 8.90 5.90 -16.24
C THR A 10 9.09 7.29 -15.62
N GLY A 11 8.56 8.34 -16.25
CA GLY A 11 8.61 9.71 -15.72
C GLY A 11 7.61 9.99 -14.58
N HIS A 12 6.41 9.39 -14.63
CA HIS A 12 5.38 9.59 -13.60
C HIS A 12 5.69 8.82 -12.32
N ASP A 13 6.10 7.55 -12.44
CA ASP A 13 6.42 6.69 -11.29
C ASP A 13 7.67 7.23 -10.56
N SER A 14 8.66 7.72 -11.30
CA SER A 14 9.85 8.36 -10.72
C SER A 14 9.54 9.69 -10.02
N TYR A 15 8.60 10.48 -10.54
CA TYR A 15 8.15 11.72 -9.88
C TYR A 15 7.44 11.42 -8.56
N PHE A 16 6.42 10.56 -8.57
CA PHE A 16 5.65 10.19 -7.37
C PHE A 16 6.61 9.74 -6.26
N ARG A 17 7.52 8.82 -6.60
CA ARG A 17 8.53 8.32 -5.67
C ARG A 17 9.47 9.42 -5.18
N SER A 18 9.99 10.27 -6.08
CA SER A 18 10.93 11.35 -5.69
C SER A 18 10.33 12.32 -4.68
N VAL A 19 9.01 12.54 -4.76
CA VAL A 19 8.30 13.45 -3.88
C VAL A 19 7.95 12.76 -2.57
N PHE A 20 7.34 11.58 -2.62
CA PHE A 20 6.71 10.96 -1.44
C PHE A 20 7.59 9.97 -0.69
N LYS A 21 8.82 9.68 -1.14
CA LYS A 21 9.78 8.86 -0.37
C LYS A 21 10.07 9.40 1.02
N ALA A 22 10.05 10.72 1.21
CA ALA A 22 10.23 11.32 2.53
C ALA A 22 9.00 11.04 3.42
N PRO A 23 9.15 10.39 4.59
CA PRO A 23 8.02 10.02 5.44
C PRO A 23 7.09 11.18 5.79
N GLU A 24 7.61 12.39 5.99
CA GLU A 24 6.79 13.56 6.29
C GLU A 24 5.85 13.91 5.14
N ARG A 25 6.30 13.75 3.89
CA ARG A 25 5.49 14.02 2.70
C ARG A 25 4.48 12.91 2.43
N ALA A 26 4.86 11.65 2.64
CA ALA A 26 3.92 10.53 2.61
C ALA A 26 2.81 10.71 3.66
N ALA A 27 3.16 11.09 4.90
CA ALA A 27 2.18 11.37 5.94
C ALA A 27 1.20 12.48 5.55
N GLU A 28 1.67 13.56 4.92
CA GLU A 28 0.77 14.62 4.43
C GLU A 28 -0.13 14.16 3.28
N LEU A 29 0.39 13.34 2.36
CA LEU A 29 -0.42 12.73 1.30
C LEU A 29 -1.53 11.86 1.88
N LEU A 30 -1.20 10.99 2.84
CA LEU A 30 -2.16 10.12 3.52
C LEU A 30 -3.25 10.93 4.23
N LYS A 31 -2.87 11.99 4.96
CA LYS A 31 -3.83 12.89 5.62
C LYS A 31 -4.75 13.59 4.62
N LEU A 32 -4.21 14.03 3.48
CA LEU A 32 -5.00 14.67 2.43
C LEU A 32 -5.99 13.69 1.82
N ALA A 33 -5.53 12.48 1.47
CA ALA A 33 -6.34 11.41 0.91
C ALA A 33 -7.47 10.98 1.84
N ALA A 34 -7.19 10.88 3.15
CA ALA A 34 -8.17 10.51 4.16
C ALA A 34 -9.37 11.48 4.26
N ARG A 35 -9.25 12.72 3.77
CA ARG A 35 -10.39 13.66 3.75
C ARG A 35 -11.53 13.20 2.85
N HIS A 36 -11.25 12.32 1.89
CA HIS A 36 -12.19 11.83 0.89
C HIS A 36 -12.32 10.30 0.87
N ASN A 37 -11.63 9.59 1.78
CA ASN A 37 -11.73 8.14 1.94
C ASN A 37 -11.92 7.81 3.43
N GLU A 38 -13.13 7.40 3.81
CA GLU A 38 -13.51 7.10 5.19
C GLU A 38 -12.73 5.92 5.79
N SER A 39 -12.51 4.86 5.01
CA SER A 39 -11.75 3.68 5.45
C SER A 39 -10.30 4.04 5.76
N LEU A 40 -9.68 4.85 4.89
CA LEU A 40 -8.34 5.39 5.14
C LEU A 40 -8.33 6.32 6.36
N ALA A 41 -9.35 7.15 6.56
CA ALA A 41 -9.46 8.00 7.75
C ALA A 41 -9.59 7.19 9.05
N GLU A 42 -10.31 6.07 9.03
CA GLU A 42 -10.37 5.14 10.15
C GLU A 42 -9.01 4.52 10.44
N PHE A 43 -8.30 4.05 9.41
CA PHE A 43 -6.94 3.55 9.56
C PHE A 43 -6.01 4.58 10.20
N LEU A 44 -6.03 5.84 9.74
CA LEU A 44 -5.14 6.88 10.26
C LEU A 44 -5.41 7.27 11.72
N LYS A 45 -6.62 7.00 12.26
CA LYS A 45 -6.88 7.18 13.70
C LYS A 45 -6.13 6.18 14.57
N THR A 46 -5.71 5.05 14.00
CA THR A 46 -5.08 3.94 14.73
C THR A 46 -3.57 3.99 14.76
N VAL A 47 -2.93 4.89 14.01
CA VAL A 47 -1.47 4.91 13.82
C VAL A 47 -0.87 6.29 14.11
N ASP A 48 0.34 6.30 14.66
CA ASP A 48 1.09 7.53 14.89
C ASP A 48 1.99 7.84 13.69
N LEU A 49 1.50 8.70 12.79
CA LEU A 49 2.23 9.09 11.58
C LEU A 49 3.57 9.78 11.85
N SER A 50 3.85 10.27 13.07
CA SER A 50 5.17 10.80 13.41
C SER A 50 6.25 9.71 13.49
N THR A 51 5.83 8.44 13.56
CA THR A 51 6.70 7.26 13.61
C THR A 51 6.90 6.61 12.23
N LEU A 52 6.36 7.21 11.17
CA LEU A 52 6.43 6.67 9.82
C LEU A 52 7.90 6.55 9.40
N THR A 53 8.30 5.34 9.01
CA THR A 53 9.68 5.02 8.62
C THR A 53 9.67 4.31 7.27
N GLU A 54 10.46 4.81 6.33
CA GLU A 54 10.62 4.17 5.01
C GLU A 54 11.33 2.82 5.13
N ILE A 55 10.85 1.81 4.42
CA ILE A 55 11.53 0.53 4.23
C ILE A 55 12.39 0.64 2.96
N SER A 56 13.64 1.08 3.11
CA SER A 56 14.55 1.36 1.99
C SER A 56 14.91 0.15 1.12
N GLU A 57 14.79 -1.08 1.65
CA GLU A 57 15.02 -2.33 0.91
C GLU A 57 13.89 -2.71 -0.06
N SER A 58 12.85 -1.89 -0.15
CA SER A 58 11.76 -2.10 -1.11
C SER A 58 12.16 -1.80 -2.57
N PHE A 59 13.45 -1.55 -2.89
CA PHE A 59 13.85 -1.02 -4.20
C PHE A 59 15.13 -1.61 -4.85
N SER A 60 14.92 -2.26 -6.01
CA SER A 60 15.78 -2.65 -7.17
C SER A 60 17.08 -3.45 -6.91
N ASP A 61 17.55 -4.36 -7.77
CA ASP A 61 17.90 -4.21 -9.19
C ASP A 61 17.86 -5.59 -9.90
N THR A 62 17.13 -5.71 -11.01
CA THR A 62 17.32 -6.64 -12.16
C THR A 62 15.98 -6.88 -12.86
N GLU A 63 15.96 -6.51 -14.15
CA GLU A 63 15.09 -6.81 -15.31
C GLU A 63 13.79 -7.67 -15.24
N SER A 64 13.24 -8.07 -14.08
CA SER A 64 12.10 -9.00 -14.03
C SER A 64 11.16 -8.85 -12.81
N PHE A 65 11.51 -8.06 -11.78
CA PHE A 65 10.70 -7.97 -10.56
C PHE A 65 10.57 -6.52 -10.07
N GLY A 66 9.49 -5.82 -10.47
CA GLY A 66 9.11 -4.56 -9.82
C GLY A 66 8.70 -4.81 -8.36
N TYR A 67 8.93 -3.84 -7.48
CA TYR A 67 8.44 -3.77 -6.09
C TYR A 67 7.45 -2.59 -5.96
N ALA A 68 6.82 -2.42 -4.79
CA ALA A 68 5.91 -1.29 -4.54
C ALA A 68 6.60 0.06 -4.77
N ASP A 69 5.85 1.09 -5.17
CA ASP A 69 6.39 2.44 -5.36
C ASP A 69 6.97 3.02 -4.07
N LEU A 70 6.30 2.78 -2.93
CA LEU A 70 6.79 3.09 -1.59
C LEU A 70 6.35 2.03 -0.57
N ALA A 71 7.16 1.84 0.47
CA ALA A 71 6.82 0.99 1.59
C ALA A 71 7.29 1.61 2.90
N PHE A 72 6.44 1.54 3.93
CA PHE A 72 6.70 2.13 5.23
C PHE A 72 6.29 1.20 6.37
N THR A 73 6.86 1.43 7.55
CA THR A 73 6.31 0.98 8.83
C THR A 73 5.82 2.18 9.64
N VAL A 74 4.78 1.96 10.45
CA VAL A 74 4.24 2.96 11.37
C VAL A 74 3.79 2.27 12.66
N LYS A 75 3.91 2.93 13.81
CA LYS A 75 3.43 2.41 15.09
C LYS A 75 1.93 2.63 15.27
N ILE A 76 1.27 1.69 15.94
CA ILE A 76 -0.11 1.86 16.43
C ILE A 76 -0.11 2.90 17.57
N THR A 77 -1.14 3.76 17.61
CA THR A 77 -1.33 4.72 18.70
C THR A 77 -1.65 4.00 20.02
N ASP A 78 -1.09 4.50 21.12
CA ASP A 78 -1.26 3.93 22.47
C ASP A 78 -2.73 3.74 22.92
N SER A 79 -3.67 4.54 22.40
CA SER A 79 -5.10 4.49 22.75
C SER A 79 -5.86 3.29 22.16
N GLU A 80 -5.32 2.65 21.12
CA GLU A 80 -6.00 1.55 20.38
C GLU A 80 -5.45 0.17 20.76
N VAL A 81 -4.52 0.10 21.72
CA VAL A 81 -3.93 -1.16 22.18
C VAL A 81 -4.81 -1.78 23.27
N SER A 82 -5.43 -2.91 22.96
CA SER A 82 -6.46 -3.57 23.78
C SER A 82 -5.97 -4.23 25.07
N ASP A 83 -4.65 -4.28 25.33
CA ASP A 83 -4.07 -4.91 26.52
C ASP A 83 -2.99 -4.02 27.17
N HIS A 84 -3.44 -3.11 28.06
CA HIS A 84 -2.56 -2.21 28.81
C HIS A 84 -1.69 -2.90 29.88
N ASN A 85 -1.85 -4.21 30.11
CA ASN A 85 -1.22 -4.95 31.20
C ASN A 85 -0.08 -5.89 30.77
N LYS A 86 0.26 -6.00 29.48
CA LYS A 86 1.45 -6.70 29.02
C LYS A 86 2.63 -5.74 28.85
N ALA A 87 3.77 -6.12 29.43
CA ALA A 87 5.04 -5.44 29.24
C ALA A 87 5.26 -5.11 27.74
N ARG A 88 5.48 -3.82 27.45
CA ARG A 88 5.73 -3.25 26.12
C ARG A 88 7.07 -3.75 25.56
N ASP A 89 7.15 -5.00 25.14
CA ASP A 89 8.40 -5.57 24.58
C ASP A 89 8.45 -5.57 23.05
N ALA A 90 7.39 -5.12 22.35
CA ALA A 90 7.45 -4.90 20.91
C ALA A 90 6.55 -3.72 20.52
N ASP A 91 7.13 -2.69 19.89
CA ASP A 91 6.37 -1.69 19.16
C ASP A 91 5.47 -2.41 18.15
N LEU A 92 4.14 -2.31 18.29
CA LEU A 92 3.20 -2.87 17.34
C LEU A 92 3.26 -2.03 16.05
N LEU A 93 3.82 -2.62 15.00
CA LEU A 93 3.98 -1.98 13.70
C LEU A 93 2.87 -2.41 12.74
N VAL A 94 2.47 -1.46 11.90
CA VAL A 94 1.68 -1.67 10.69
C VAL A 94 2.53 -1.34 9.48
N GLY A 95 2.47 -2.20 8.47
CA GLY A 95 3.09 -1.96 7.17
C GLY A 95 2.16 -1.15 6.27
N ILE A 96 2.72 -0.19 5.53
CA ILE A 96 2.04 0.51 4.46
C ILE A 96 2.75 0.18 3.15
N LEU A 97 2.00 -0.27 2.15
CA LEU A 97 2.47 -0.40 0.77
C LEU A 97 1.74 0.64 -0.07
N GLU A 98 2.46 1.56 -0.71
CA GLU A 98 1.87 2.54 -1.60
C GLU A 98 2.21 2.20 -3.05
N GLU A 99 1.20 2.20 -3.90
CA GLU A 99 1.33 2.00 -5.34
C GLU A 99 0.58 3.11 -6.07
N HIS A 100 1.22 3.71 -7.07
CA HIS A 100 0.64 4.70 -7.96
C HIS A 100 0.20 4.05 -9.28
N LYS A 101 -0.98 4.43 -9.78
CA LYS A 101 -1.47 4.00 -11.09
C LYS A 101 -2.15 5.15 -11.82
N SER A 102 -1.73 5.38 -13.07
CA SER A 102 -2.39 6.33 -13.98
C SER A 102 -3.46 5.70 -14.89
N SER A 103 -3.67 4.39 -14.77
CA SER A 103 -4.67 3.64 -15.52
C SER A 103 -5.07 2.40 -14.72
N LYS A 104 -6.33 1.97 -14.88
CA LYS A 104 -6.84 0.74 -14.27
C LYS A 104 -5.91 -0.43 -14.59
N ASP A 105 -5.52 -1.18 -13.57
CA ASP A 105 -4.64 -2.33 -13.70
C ASP A 105 -5.35 -3.61 -13.23
N PRO A 106 -5.72 -4.53 -14.12
CA PRO A 106 -6.41 -5.76 -13.72
C PRO A 106 -5.57 -6.66 -12.81
N ASN A 107 -4.25 -6.49 -12.80
CA ASN A 107 -3.28 -7.32 -12.08
C ASN A 107 -2.78 -6.70 -10.77
N ILE A 108 -3.26 -5.50 -10.40
CA ILE A 108 -2.81 -4.78 -9.19
C ILE A 108 -2.83 -5.64 -7.94
N THR A 109 -3.87 -6.43 -7.73
CA THR A 109 -3.99 -7.29 -6.54
C THR A 109 -2.89 -8.34 -6.49
N ALA A 110 -2.59 -9.01 -7.61
CA ALA A 110 -1.53 -10.01 -7.68
C ALA A 110 -0.15 -9.38 -7.48
N GLN A 111 0.05 -8.17 -8.01
CA GLN A 111 1.24 -7.37 -7.81
C GLN A 111 1.43 -7.02 -6.32
N LEU A 112 0.40 -6.50 -5.65
CA LEU A 112 0.45 -6.16 -4.22
C LEU A 112 0.65 -7.38 -3.32
N VAL A 113 0.08 -8.55 -3.64
CA VAL A 113 0.35 -9.81 -2.91
C VAL A 113 1.82 -10.18 -2.97
N LYS A 114 2.44 -10.04 -4.13
CA LYS A 114 3.88 -10.27 -4.29
C LYS A 114 4.70 -9.29 -3.45
N TYR A 115 4.29 -8.01 -3.41
CA TYR A 115 4.99 -6.98 -2.64
C TYR A 115 4.88 -7.20 -1.14
N TRP A 116 3.67 -7.48 -0.67
CA TRP A 116 3.42 -7.85 0.71
C TRP A 116 4.27 -9.04 1.13
N TYR A 117 4.34 -10.10 0.33
CA TYR A 117 5.13 -11.27 0.68
C TYR A 117 6.61 -10.93 0.84
N HIS A 118 7.21 -10.23 -0.13
CA HIS A 118 8.64 -9.95 -0.11
C HIS A 118 9.03 -8.89 0.91
N ILE A 119 8.23 -7.84 1.07
CA ILE A 119 8.55 -6.71 1.95
C ILE A 119 8.07 -7.02 3.37
N MET A 120 6.77 -7.28 3.53
CA MET A 120 6.14 -7.33 4.85
C MET A 120 6.29 -8.72 5.51
N ALA A 121 5.92 -9.78 4.79
CA ALA A 121 5.96 -11.14 5.35
C ALA A 121 7.39 -11.63 5.57
N LYS A 122 8.23 -11.52 4.54
CA LYS A 122 9.59 -12.04 4.57
C LYS A 122 10.57 -11.16 5.35
N ASN A 123 10.55 -9.83 5.14
CA ASN A 123 11.58 -8.95 5.69
C ASN A 123 11.15 -8.23 6.99
N GLN A 124 9.85 -7.99 7.20
CA GLN A 124 9.33 -7.25 8.36
C GLN A 124 8.58 -8.13 9.37
N ARG A 125 8.91 -9.42 9.49
CA ARG A 125 8.30 -10.35 10.46
C ARG A 125 6.77 -10.47 10.35
N ASN A 126 6.22 -10.32 9.14
CA ASN A 126 4.80 -10.54 8.86
C ASN A 126 3.85 -9.64 9.66
N ILE A 127 4.14 -8.33 9.64
CA ILE A 127 3.29 -7.31 10.25
C ILE A 127 1.95 -7.13 9.49
N PRO A 128 0.85 -6.79 10.18
CA PRO A 128 -0.39 -6.36 9.54
C PRO A 128 -0.11 -5.23 8.54
N THR A 129 -0.78 -5.25 7.38
CA THR A 129 -0.46 -4.34 6.28
C THR A 129 -1.71 -3.70 5.67
N VAL A 130 -1.61 -2.42 5.35
CA VAL A 130 -2.54 -1.68 4.49
C VAL A 130 -1.84 -1.37 3.17
N ALA A 131 -2.39 -1.86 2.06
CA ALA A 131 -1.94 -1.52 0.72
C ALA A 131 -2.83 -0.41 0.17
N ILE A 132 -2.23 0.71 -0.21
CA ILE A 132 -2.89 1.93 -0.66
C ILE A 132 -2.54 2.14 -2.12
N VAL A 133 -3.55 2.18 -2.98
CA VAL A 133 -3.40 2.48 -4.41
C VAL A 133 -3.83 3.92 -4.65
N PHE A 134 -2.88 4.78 -4.98
CA PHE A 134 -3.14 6.14 -5.46
C PHE A 134 -3.43 6.11 -6.96
N TYR A 135 -4.66 6.37 -7.33
CA TYR A 135 -5.12 6.31 -8.71
C TYR A 135 -5.45 7.69 -9.26
N ASN A 136 -4.84 8.07 -10.39
CA ASN A 136 -5.07 9.37 -11.05
C ASN A 136 -5.49 9.22 -12.53
N GLY A 137 -6.23 8.16 -12.86
CA GLY A 137 -6.72 7.93 -14.22
C GLY A 137 -8.01 8.71 -14.51
N ARG A 138 -8.34 8.84 -15.80
CA ARG A 138 -9.51 9.62 -16.26
C ARG A 138 -10.87 8.97 -15.97
N GLU A 139 -10.88 7.67 -15.74
CA GLU A 139 -12.12 6.92 -15.49
C GLU A 139 -12.15 6.47 -14.05
N SER A 140 -13.30 6.61 -13.38
CA SER A 140 -13.48 6.06 -12.03
C SER A 140 -13.05 4.60 -11.97
N TRP A 141 -12.25 4.25 -10.98
CA TRP A 141 -11.86 2.86 -10.73
C TRP A 141 -12.54 2.38 -9.45
N ASN A 142 -13.20 1.23 -9.53
CA ASN A 142 -13.58 0.48 -8.36
C ASN A 142 -12.72 -0.80 -8.32
N LEU A 143 -11.93 -0.95 -7.27
CA LEU A 143 -11.35 -2.23 -6.92
C LEU A 143 -12.47 -3.07 -6.29
N GLU A 144 -13.36 -3.60 -7.13
CA GLU A 144 -14.39 -4.51 -6.66
C GLU A 144 -13.73 -5.60 -5.80
N ASN A 145 -14.47 -6.10 -4.80
CA ASN A 145 -14.11 -7.29 -4.02
C ASN A 145 -13.99 -8.49 -4.98
N LYS A 146 -12.89 -8.57 -5.71
CA LYS A 146 -12.61 -9.64 -6.66
C LYS A 146 -12.60 -10.91 -5.85
N THR A 147 -13.42 -11.87 -6.27
CA THR A 147 -13.34 -13.22 -5.76
C THR A 147 -11.92 -13.72 -5.97
N MET A 148 -11.20 -13.95 -4.86
CA MET A 148 -9.87 -14.54 -4.93
C MET A 148 -9.98 -15.95 -5.49
N PHE A 149 -8.99 -16.34 -6.30
CA PHE A 149 -8.93 -17.67 -6.91
C PHE A 149 -10.23 -18.05 -7.67
N PRO A 150 -10.69 -17.26 -8.65
CA PRO A 150 -11.98 -17.47 -9.30
C PRO A 150 -12.11 -18.83 -9.99
N ASN A 151 -10.98 -19.40 -10.41
CA ASN A 151 -10.89 -20.71 -11.07
C ASN A 151 -10.87 -21.90 -10.09
N TYR A 152 -10.90 -21.66 -8.77
CA TYR A 152 -10.84 -22.70 -7.75
C TYR A 152 -12.26 -23.08 -7.27
N PRO A 153 -12.43 -24.22 -6.59
CA PRO A 153 -13.68 -24.56 -5.91
C PRO A 153 -14.17 -23.45 -4.98
N LYS A 154 -15.50 -23.32 -4.80
CA LYS A 154 -16.14 -22.27 -3.98
C LYS A 154 -15.55 -22.15 -2.58
N TYR A 155 -15.09 -23.26 -2.00
CA TYR A 155 -14.43 -23.30 -0.70
C TYR A 155 -13.19 -22.38 -0.63
N TYR A 156 -12.41 -22.27 -1.71
CA TYR A 156 -11.19 -21.45 -1.73
C TYR A 156 -11.43 -20.00 -2.17
N ARG A 157 -12.65 -19.68 -2.61
CA ARG A 157 -13.01 -18.36 -3.13
C ARG A 157 -13.23 -17.29 -2.06
N ASN A 158 -13.36 -17.72 -0.79
CA ASN A 158 -13.53 -16.84 0.37
C ASN A 158 -12.20 -16.53 1.08
N ILE A 159 -11.07 -17.04 0.58
CA ILE A 159 -9.75 -16.68 1.09
C ILE A 159 -9.48 -15.23 0.72
N GLY A 160 -9.43 -14.34 1.71
CA GLY A 160 -9.21 -12.91 1.50
C GLY A 160 -7.77 -12.54 1.16
N LEU A 161 -7.53 -11.25 0.97
CA LEU A 161 -6.19 -10.70 0.83
C LEU A 161 -5.42 -10.75 2.15
N PRO A 162 -4.09 -10.91 2.13
CA PRO A 162 -3.26 -10.90 3.34
C PRO A 162 -3.05 -9.47 3.91
N PHE A 163 -3.69 -8.47 3.31
CA PHE A 163 -3.65 -7.06 3.70
C PHE A 163 -5.02 -6.41 3.47
N ARG A 164 -5.25 -5.25 4.09
CA ARG A 164 -6.36 -4.36 3.73
C ARG A 164 -5.97 -3.57 2.48
N LEU A 165 -6.87 -3.47 1.51
CA LEU A 165 -6.64 -2.78 0.24
C LEU A 165 -7.49 -1.51 0.20
N GLU A 166 -6.83 -0.37 0.09
CA GLU A 166 -7.44 0.95 -0.02
C GLU A 166 -7.20 1.51 -1.42
N LEU A 167 -8.25 2.02 -2.06
CA LEU A 167 -8.14 2.80 -3.29
C LEU A 167 -8.38 4.27 -2.96
N VAL A 168 -7.43 5.12 -3.32
CA VAL A 168 -7.56 6.57 -3.26
C VAL A 168 -7.63 7.08 -4.69
N ASP A 169 -8.84 7.42 -5.14
CA ASP A 169 -9.06 8.06 -6.43
C ASP A 169 -8.81 9.57 -6.29
N ILE A 170 -7.80 10.08 -6.99
CA ILE A 170 -7.39 11.49 -7.02
C ILE A 170 -7.55 12.12 -8.40
N GLY A 171 -8.24 11.42 -9.33
CA GLY A 171 -8.50 11.84 -10.72
C GLY A 171 -9.79 12.63 -10.90
#